data_AF-W5UDM5-F1
#
_entry.id   AF-W5UDM5-F1
#
_cell.length_a   1.000
_cell.length_b   1.000
_cell.length_c   1.000
_cell.angle_alpha   90.00
_cell.angle_beta   90.00
_cell.angle_gamma   90.00
#
_symmetry.space_group_name_H-M   'P 1'
#
loop_
_entity.id
_entity.type
_entity.pdbx_description
1 polymer ?
#
loop_
_entity_poly.entity_id
_entity_poly.type
_entity_poly.pdbx_seq_one_letter_code
_entity_poly.pdbx_strand_id
1 'polypeptide(L)'
;MEHEIQRLQQKVAESEEALQKAAQYGLQLLDDKMDLQNKLEDQRIEMTALIEGLEQEKYSLQREVELKIRMLDSLSSEFDVVKNQQKHLLEQQQAMLERNHAVECGEFKNKVDKLKGDLDEAQLLEKQLRHKLELQSQALTSKTEELRKMSEHSHETMSSEILELQIQKMDLESSMAALEQKHQELKYKEEQLELANCILQRQLETLANTKEEKENEVMSLYNALEKSREANQELQIQLDQVLQHAQDPNSKGNSLFSEVEDKRAEIERQLISVKVQYQSLQKQHAFTKQQMVRMKVQISNMMQLQGIRSDPAQLERLRVMLSEKNNEIETLMKKVQQLQKLEVALENQSTSVSKEIEFVDETYYTDLLKMQLSNSKKAAEKLKEELSMARMKALSESHRVLELERKLFTSECALKQMRIDIVKLQVKIEELQMKYEPNEVKKARTQKRKQEKFPVNLPEGSDYSSMDTPDMKTEPGKSKTVDGEGLPCSTEKEFLTPVQLSQAAGCSSVLLCDTKSVHICENAPVSISDSSRSSVKDCVRTAKHKMPKSDEGQNNCKKYQAPVYVDSENTMERQCAQQ
;
A
#
# COMPACT_ATOMS: atom_id res chain seq x y z
N MET A 1 51.51 72.89 37.36
CA MET A 1 51.58 71.60 36.64
C MET A 1 50.91 70.48 37.42
N GLU A 2 51.23 70.27 38.71
CA GLU A 2 50.65 69.16 39.51
C GLU A 2 49.11 69.15 39.58
N HIS A 3 48.45 70.30 39.78
CA HIS A 3 46.98 70.40 39.72
C HIS A 3 46.37 70.04 38.36
N GLU A 4 47.13 70.16 37.27
CA GLU A 4 46.68 69.76 35.92
C GLU A 4 46.74 68.23 35.80
N ILE A 5 47.81 67.62 36.32
CA ILE A 5 48.03 66.17 36.34
C ILE A 5 46.97 65.49 37.21
N GLN A 6 46.69 66.01 38.41
CA GLN A 6 45.63 65.46 39.29
C GLN A 6 44.25 65.52 38.62
N ARG A 7 43.91 66.63 37.95
CA ARG A 7 42.63 66.76 37.23
C ARG A 7 42.53 65.77 36.06
N LEU A 8 43.63 65.52 35.35
CA LEU A 8 43.69 64.51 34.29
C LEU A 8 43.58 63.09 34.86
N GLN A 9 44.25 62.78 35.96
CA GLN A 9 44.14 61.48 36.64
C GLN A 9 42.72 61.20 37.12
N GLN A 10 42.06 62.18 37.76
CA GLN A 10 40.67 62.05 38.18
C GLN A 10 39.74 61.84 36.96
N LYS A 11 39.93 62.60 35.88
CA LYS A 11 39.13 62.45 34.65
C LYS A 11 39.34 61.10 33.96
N VAL A 12 40.54 60.52 34.02
CA VAL A 12 40.81 59.16 33.55
C VAL A 12 40.05 58.15 34.42
N ALA A 13 40.15 58.23 35.75
CA ALA A 13 39.43 57.33 36.66
C ALA A 13 37.90 57.41 36.48
N GLU A 14 37.33 58.61 36.35
CA GLU A 14 35.90 58.81 36.04
C GLU A 14 35.52 58.19 34.68
N SER A 15 36.40 58.28 33.67
CA SER A 15 36.17 57.65 32.36
C SER A 15 36.29 56.13 32.38
N GLU A 16 37.19 55.58 33.20
CA GLU A 16 37.35 54.14 33.41
C GLU A 16 36.16 53.55 34.19
N GLU A 17 35.67 54.25 35.21
CA GLU A 17 34.45 53.86 35.94
C GLU A 17 33.21 53.92 35.02
N ALA A 18 33.10 54.95 34.18
CA ALA A 18 32.04 55.04 33.18
C ALA A 18 32.13 53.92 32.14
N LEU A 19 33.34 53.57 31.69
CA LEU A 19 33.59 52.45 30.78
C LEU A 19 33.25 51.10 31.41
N GLN A 20 33.61 50.89 32.68
CA GLN A 20 33.24 49.68 33.44
C GLN A 20 31.72 49.56 33.60
N LYS A 21 31.02 50.64 33.95
CA LYS A 21 29.55 50.65 34.03
C LYS A 21 28.91 50.39 32.66
N ALA A 22 29.42 50.99 31.59
CA ALA A 22 28.94 50.72 30.23
C ALA A 22 29.17 49.25 29.80
N ALA A 23 30.31 48.66 30.17
CA ALA A 23 30.58 47.24 29.92
C ALA A 23 29.66 46.31 30.76
N GLN A 24 29.38 46.67 32.01
CA GLN A 24 28.43 45.94 32.87
C GLN A 24 27.01 45.98 32.32
N TYR A 25 26.51 47.16 31.92
CA TYR A 25 25.19 47.27 31.26
C TYR A 25 25.16 46.57 29.89
N GLY A 26 26.26 46.58 29.14
CA GLY A 26 26.39 45.85 27.88
C GLY A 26 26.34 44.33 28.07
N LEU A 27 26.95 43.81 29.15
CA LEU A 27 26.85 42.41 29.54
C LEU A 27 25.44 42.06 30.01
N GLN A 28 24.85 42.85 30.91
CA GLN A 28 23.48 42.63 31.38
C GLN A 28 22.47 42.62 30.23
N LEU A 29 22.59 43.54 29.26
CA LEU A 29 21.73 43.57 28.07
C LEU A 29 21.94 42.33 27.17
N LEU A 30 23.13 41.75 27.15
CA LEU A 30 23.42 40.52 26.42
C LEU A 30 22.79 39.31 27.12
N ASP A 31 22.88 39.25 28.45
CA ASP A 31 22.25 38.22 29.28
C ASP A 31 20.72 38.30 29.18
N ASP A 32 20.12 39.48 29.35
CA ASP A 32 18.68 39.74 29.17
C ASP A 32 18.22 39.31 27.76
N LYS A 33 19.01 39.62 26.72
CA LYS A 33 18.73 39.21 25.34
C LYS A 33 18.79 37.69 25.17
N MET A 34 19.77 37.03 25.80
CA MET A 34 19.90 35.56 25.74
C MET A 34 18.71 34.89 26.44
N ASP A 35 18.29 35.41 27.59
CA ASP A 35 17.11 34.98 28.32
C ASP A 35 15.80 35.14 27.53
N LEU A 36 15.62 36.29 26.86
CA LEU A 36 14.50 36.54 25.95
C LEU A 36 14.53 35.61 24.73
N GLN A 37 15.71 35.31 24.19
CA GLN A 37 15.86 34.40 23.07
C GLN A 37 15.56 32.95 23.48
N ASN A 38 16.02 32.51 24.65
CA ASN A 38 15.71 31.18 25.19
C ASN A 38 14.20 31.01 25.40
N LYS A 39 13.54 31.95 26.09
CA LYS A 39 12.09 31.93 26.32
C LYS A 39 11.28 31.90 25.02
N LEU A 40 11.75 32.59 23.98
CA LEU A 40 11.11 32.60 22.66
C LEU A 40 11.30 31.27 21.92
N GLU A 41 12.44 30.60 22.10
CA GLU A 41 12.68 29.27 21.55
C GLU A 41 11.89 28.18 22.31
N ASP A 42 11.82 28.26 23.65
CA ASP A 42 10.96 27.38 24.47
C ASP A 42 9.49 27.47 24.01
N GLN A 43 8.96 28.70 23.84
CA GLN A 43 7.61 28.92 23.30
C GLN A 43 7.42 28.37 21.88
N ARG A 44 8.46 28.39 21.04
CA ARG A 44 8.40 27.78 19.69
C ARG A 44 8.37 26.26 19.76
N ILE A 45 9.16 25.65 20.65
CA ILE A 45 9.18 24.21 20.87
C ILE A 45 7.82 23.75 21.40
N GLU A 46 7.26 24.44 22.41
CA GLU A 46 5.92 24.17 22.95
C GLU A 46 4.83 24.29 21.88
N MET A 47 4.85 25.38 21.09
CA MET A 47 3.87 25.59 20.02
C MET A 47 4.00 24.54 18.90
N THR A 48 5.22 24.15 18.54
CA THR A 48 5.46 23.10 17.52
C THR A 48 4.95 21.75 18.02
N ALA A 49 5.28 21.36 19.26
CA ALA A 49 4.79 20.12 19.87
C ALA A 49 3.25 20.09 19.98
N LEU A 50 2.62 21.22 20.29
CA LEU A 50 1.15 21.34 20.31
C LEU A 50 0.54 21.17 18.90
N ILE A 51 1.14 21.77 17.87
CA ILE A 51 0.69 21.62 16.47
C ILE A 51 0.85 20.16 16.02
N GLU A 52 2.00 19.54 16.26
CA GLU A 52 2.25 18.12 15.93
C GLU A 52 1.25 17.18 16.63
N GLY A 53 0.93 17.45 17.90
CA GLY A 53 -0.08 16.70 18.65
C GLY A 53 -1.48 16.83 18.04
N LEU A 54 -1.92 18.06 17.75
CA LEU A 54 -3.23 18.33 17.13
C LEU A 54 -3.33 17.75 15.71
N GLU A 55 -2.26 17.74 14.94
CA GLU A 55 -2.21 17.09 13.63
C GLU A 55 -2.35 15.57 13.76
N GLN A 56 -1.62 14.94 14.70
CA GLN A 56 -1.74 13.50 14.97
C GLN A 56 -3.16 13.12 15.42
N GLU A 57 -3.76 13.89 16.33
CA GLU A 57 -5.15 13.69 16.77
C GLU A 57 -6.13 13.84 15.60
N LYS A 58 -5.99 14.88 14.76
CA LYS A 58 -6.80 15.09 13.56
C LYS A 58 -6.73 13.89 12.60
N TYR A 59 -5.54 13.39 12.29
CA TYR A 59 -5.37 12.23 11.41
C TYR A 59 -5.93 10.93 12.04
N SER A 60 -5.78 10.75 13.35
CA SER A 60 -6.34 9.62 14.09
C SER A 60 -7.87 9.63 14.05
N LEU A 61 -8.49 10.77 14.39
CA LEU A 61 -9.94 10.96 14.37
C LEU A 61 -10.52 10.84 12.95
N GLN A 62 -9.85 11.39 11.94
CA GLN A 62 -10.27 11.23 10.54
C GLN A 62 -10.31 9.75 10.15
N ARG A 63 -9.27 8.98 10.48
CA ARG A 63 -9.21 7.53 10.21
C ARG A 63 -10.30 6.76 10.97
N GLU A 64 -10.62 7.15 12.20
CA GLU A 64 -11.71 6.55 12.97
C GLU A 64 -13.08 6.84 12.36
N VAL A 65 -13.31 8.07 11.88
CA VAL A 65 -14.53 8.46 11.16
C VAL A 65 -14.67 7.68 9.85
N GLU A 66 -13.60 7.59 9.05
CA GLU A 66 -13.60 6.79 7.82
C GLU A 66 -13.87 5.30 8.07
N LEU A 67 -13.36 4.73 9.17
CA LEU A 67 -13.68 3.36 9.59
C LEU A 67 -15.17 3.22 9.95
N LYS A 68 -15.70 4.14 10.76
CA LYS A 68 -17.10 4.15 11.19
C LYS A 68 -18.07 4.30 10.02
N ILE A 69 -17.74 5.12 9.02
CA ILE A 69 -18.50 5.24 7.77
C ILE A 69 -18.55 3.88 7.06
N ARG A 70 -17.40 3.24 6.80
CA ARG A 70 -17.35 1.92 6.14
C ARG A 70 -18.10 0.82 6.92
N MET A 71 -18.07 0.86 8.25
CA MET A 71 -18.86 -0.05 9.09
C MET A 71 -20.36 0.21 8.96
N LEU A 72 -20.79 1.47 8.89
CA LEU A 72 -22.19 1.85 8.68
C LEU A 72 -22.66 1.47 7.26
N ASP A 73 -21.80 1.61 6.25
CA ASP A 73 -22.07 1.16 4.88
C ASP A 73 -22.24 -0.37 4.82
N SER A 74 -21.40 -1.14 5.53
CA SER A 74 -21.57 -2.60 5.67
C SER A 74 -22.91 -2.95 6.31
N LEU A 75 -23.22 -2.35 7.47
CA LEU A 75 -24.45 -2.62 8.21
C LEU A 75 -25.71 -2.18 7.45
N SER A 76 -25.66 -1.09 6.68
CA SER A 76 -26.78 -0.67 5.85
C SER A 76 -27.00 -1.64 4.67
N SER A 77 -25.93 -2.15 4.06
CA SER A 77 -26.03 -3.19 3.02
C SER A 77 -26.62 -4.51 3.57
N GLU A 78 -26.19 -4.94 4.76
CA GLU A 78 -26.74 -6.12 5.45
C GLU A 78 -28.23 -5.92 5.79
N PHE A 79 -28.60 -4.73 6.29
CA PHE A 79 -29.97 -4.37 6.58
C PHE A 79 -30.87 -4.39 5.33
N ASP A 80 -30.42 -3.80 4.21
CA ASP A 80 -31.19 -3.81 2.97
C ASP A 80 -31.30 -5.22 2.37
N VAL A 81 -30.28 -6.09 2.51
CA VAL A 81 -30.39 -7.51 2.14
C VAL A 81 -31.48 -8.22 2.97
N VAL A 82 -31.46 -8.09 4.29
CA VAL A 82 -32.46 -8.71 5.18
C VAL A 82 -33.88 -8.18 4.91
N LYS A 83 -34.01 -6.86 4.74
CA LYS A 83 -35.28 -6.18 4.38
C LYS A 83 -35.84 -6.66 3.05
N ASN A 84 -34.98 -6.83 2.03
CA ASN A 84 -35.40 -7.35 0.73
C ASN A 84 -35.78 -8.83 0.79
N GLN A 85 -35.07 -9.65 1.57
CA GLN A 85 -35.43 -11.05 1.82
C GLN A 85 -36.78 -11.17 2.55
N GLN A 86 -37.01 -10.36 3.59
CA GLN A 86 -38.27 -10.33 4.32
C GLN A 86 -39.43 -9.90 3.42
N LYS A 87 -39.23 -8.87 2.59
CA LYS A 87 -40.21 -8.41 1.60
C LYS A 87 -40.57 -9.52 0.62
N HIS A 88 -39.58 -10.18 0.01
CA HIS A 88 -39.81 -11.29 -0.92
C HIS A 88 -40.58 -12.45 -0.27
N LEU A 89 -40.22 -12.83 0.96
CA LEU A 89 -40.93 -13.90 1.69
C LEU A 89 -42.39 -13.54 1.97
N LEU A 90 -42.68 -12.28 2.28
CA LEU A 90 -44.03 -11.78 2.53
C LEU A 90 -44.85 -11.73 1.24
N GLU A 91 -44.27 -11.24 0.14
CA GLU A 91 -44.88 -11.27 -1.21
C GLU A 91 -45.17 -12.70 -1.66
N GLN A 92 -44.26 -13.65 -1.40
CA GLN A 92 -44.45 -15.07 -1.71
C GLN A 92 -45.57 -15.71 -0.89
N GLN A 93 -45.66 -15.43 0.42
CA GLN A 93 -46.75 -15.92 1.26
C GLN A 93 -48.10 -15.32 0.83
N GLN A 94 -48.15 -14.02 0.53
CA GLN A 94 -49.36 -13.36 0.06
C GLN A 94 -49.85 -13.96 -1.27
N ALA A 95 -48.96 -14.12 -2.26
CA ALA A 95 -49.31 -14.73 -3.55
C ALA A 95 -49.77 -16.20 -3.41
N MET A 96 -49.20 -16.97 -2.48
CA MET A 96 -49.68 -18.32 -2.18
C MET A 96 -51.08 -18.29 -1.56
N LEU A 97 -51.33 -17.41 -0.60
CA LEU A 97 -52.62 -17.26 0.06
C LEU A 97 -53.72 -16.83 -0.93
N GLU A 98 -53.43 -15.84 -1.78
CA GLU A 98 -54.32 -15.37 -2.85
C GLU A 98 -54.64 -16.49 -3.84
N ARG A 99 -53.63 -17.29 -4.24
CA ARG A 99 -53.84 -18.46 -5.11
C ARG A 99 -54.72 -19.52 -4.46
N ASN A 100 -54.49 -19.83 -3.17
CA ASN A 100 -55.29 -20.82 -2.43
C ASN A 100 -56.75 -20.35 -2.29
N HIS A 101 -56.97 -19.10 -1.87
CA HIS A 101 -58.31 -18.51 -1.81
C HIS A 101 -59.01 -18.51 -3.19
N ALA A 102 -58.29 -18.22 -4.28
CA ALA A 102 -58.87 -18.25 -5.62
C ALA A 102 -59.33 -19.67 -6.02
N VAL A 103 -58.56 -20.70 -5.67
CA VAL A 103 -58.94 -22.11 -5.88
C VAL A 103 -60.17 -22.48 -5.03
N GLU A 104 -60.15 -22.20 -3.73
CA GLU A 104 -61.27 -22.49 -2.83
C GLU A 104 -62.56 -21.77 -3.26
N CYS A 105 -62.48 -20.48 -3.61
CA CYS A 105 -63.61 -19.74 -4.16
C CYS A 105 -64.12 -20.34 -5.49
N GLY A 106 -63.22 -20.83 -6.35
CA GLY A 106 -63.58 -21.55 -7.57
C GLY A 106 -64.31 -22.86 -7.28
N GLU A 107 -63.84 -23.65 -6.32
CA GLU A 107 -64.48 -24.89 -5.88
C GLU A 107 -65.88 -24.64 -5.28
N PHE A 108 -66.02 -23.65 -4.40
CA PHE A 108 -67.33 -23.28 -3.84
C PHE A 108 -68.29 -22.77 -4.92
N LYS A 109 -67.81 -21.94 -5.87
CA LYS A 109 -68.61 -21.48 -7.01
C LYS A 109 -69.08 -22.66 -7.86
N ASN A 110 -68.17 -23.55 -8.25
CA ASN A 110 -68.49 -24.76 -9.01
C ASN A 110 -69.50 -25.67 -8.28
N LYS A 111 -69.42 -25.77 -6.94
CA LYS A 111 -70.38 -26.53 -6.13
C LYS A 111 -71.74 -25.86 -6.07
N VAL A 112 -71.79 -24.54 -5.93
CA VAL A 112 -73.04 -23.75 -5.97
C VAL A 112 -73.72 -23.86 -7.34
N ASP A 113 -72.97 -23.77 -8.43
CA ASP A 113 -73.53 -23.80 -9.78
C ASP A 113 -74.01 -25.22 -10.17
N LYS A 114 -73.37 -26.29 -9.67
CA LYS A 114 -73.91 -27.67 -9.72
C LYS A 114 -75.24 -27.79 -8.97
N LEU A 115 -75.29 -27.35 -7.71
CA LEU A 115 -76.51 -27.44 -6.89
C LEU A 115 -77.68 -26.62 -7.46
N LYS A 116 -77.41 -25.52 -8.18
CA LYS A 116 -78.44 -24.81 -8.96
C LYS A 116 -78.95 -25.65 -10.13
N GLY A 117 -78.05 -26.28 -10.89
CA GLY A 117 -78.43 -27.19 -11.98
C GLY A 117 -79.31 -28.34 -11.50
N ASP A 118 -78.91 -29.01 -10.42
CA ASP A 118 -79.68 -30.10 -9.79
C ASP A 118 -81.07 -29.62 -9.32
N LEU A 119 -81.16 -28.39 -8.78
CA LEU A 119 -82.41 -27.76 -8.35
C LEU A 119 -83.33 -27.42 -9.54
N ASP A 120 -82.78 -26.86 -10.62
CA ASP A 120 -83.52 -26.52 -11.83
C ASP A 120 -84.07 -27.79 -12.51
N GLU A 121 -83.29 -28.87 -12.55
CA GLU A 121 -83.71 -30.19 -13.06
C GLU A 121 -84.85 -30.78 -12.20
N ALA A 122 -84.70 -30.77 -10.87
CA ALA A 122 -85.73 -31.24 -9.95
C ALA A 122 -87.05 -30.46 -10.09
N GLN A 123 -86.97 -29.13 -10.24
CA GLN A 123 -88.15 -28.28 -10.50
C GLN A 123 -88.80 -28.56 -11.86
N LEU A 124 -88.03 -28.89 -12.89
CA LEU A 124 -88.57 -29.26 -14.20
C LEU A 124 -89.32 -30.60 -14.13
N LEU A 125 -88.72 -31.60 -13.49
CA LEU A 125 -89.36 -32.91 -13.24
C LEU A 125 -90.63 -32.77 -12.41
N GLU A 126 -90.63 -31.93 -11.38
CA GLU A 126 -91.81 -31.63 -10.58
C GLU A 126 -92.94 -31.02 -11.44
N LYS A 127 -92.64 -30.02 -12.28
CA LYS A 127 -93.61 -29.40 -13.19
C LYS A 127 -94.21 -30.42 -14.16
N GLN A 128 -93.39 -31.28 -14.77
CA GLN A 128 -93.84 -32.33 -15.68
C GLN A 128 -94.75 -33.34 -14.98
N LEU A 129 -94.39 -33.80 -13.77
CA LEU A 129 -95.20 -34.73 -12.99
C LEU A 129 -96.54 -34.11 -12.53
N ARG A 130 -96.54 -32.85 -12.10
CA ARG A 130 -97.77 -32.11 -11.76
C ARG A 130 -98.70 -31.99 -12.97
N HIS A 131 -98.19 -31.61 -14.13
CA HIS A 131 -99.00 -31.49 -15.34
C HIS A 131 -99.56 -32.84 -15.81
N LYS A 132 -98.76 -33.92 -15.74
CA LYS A 132 -99.23 -35.29 -16.03
C LYS A 132 -100.32 -35.75 -15.06
N LEU A 133 -100.20 -35.43 -13.77
CA LEU A 133 -101.23 -35.69 -12.76
C LEU A 133 -102.52 -34.93 -13.07
N GLU A 134 -102.40 -33.67 -13.48
CA GLU A 134 -103.54 -32.81 -13.85
C GLU A 134 -104.28 -33.37 -15.08
N LEU A 135 -103.58 -33.76 -16.15
CA LEU A 135 -104.18 -34.42 -17.31
C LEU A 135 -104.88 -35.74 -16.95
N GLN A 136 -104.28 -36.57 -16.08
CA GLN A 136 -104.91 -37.80 -15.61
C GLN A 136 -106.16 -37.53 -14.76
N SER A 137 -106.12 -36.49 -13.91
CA SER A 137 -107.28 -36.04 -13.12
C SER A 137 -108.42 -35.56 -14.03
N GLN A 138 -108.11 -34.70 -15.01
CA GLN A 138 -109.08 -34.22 -16.00
C GLN A 138 -109.70 -35.38 -16.79
N ALA A 139 -108.89 -36.33 -17.28
CA ALA A 139 -109.39 -37.51 -17.98
C ALA A 139 -110.33 -38.38 -17.12
N LEU A 140 -110.01 -38.57 -15.83
CA LEU A 140 -110.88 -39.29 -14.89
C LEU A 140 -112.20 -38.54 -14.64
N THR A 141 -112.17 -37.21 -14.48
CA THR A 141 -113.39 -36.40 -14.31
C THR A 141 -114.27 -36.42 -15.57
N SER A 142 -113.66 -36.35 -16.75
CA SER A 142 -114.37 -36.49 -18.03
C SER A 142 -115.05 -37.86 -18.15
N LYS A 143 -114.32 -38.97 -17.92
CA LYS A 143 -114.89 -40.32 -18.02
C LYS A 143 -115.98 -40.61 -16.98
N THR A 144 -115.85 -40.08 -15.76
CA THR A 144 -116.93 -40.20 -14.75
C THR A 144 -118.16 -39.35 -15.09
N GLU A 145 -118.00 -38.26 -15.84
CA GLU A 145 -119.12 -37.48 -16.36
C GLU A 145 -119.76 -38.07 -17.63
N GLU A 146 -118.97 -38.65 -18.54
CA GLU A 146 -119.50 -39.44 -19.66
C GLU A 146 -120.35 -40.62 -19.18
N LEU A 147 -119.88 -41.39 -18.19
CA LEU A 147 -120.64 -42.49 -17.59
C LEU A 147 -121.94 -42.02 -16.95
N ARG A 148 -121.95 -40.83 -16.33
CA ARG A 148 -123.15 -40.19 -15.77
C ARG A 148 -124.16 -39.87 -16.88
N LYS A 149 -123.71 -39.17 -17.93
CA LYS A 149 -124.53 -38.80 -19.10
C LYS A 149 -125.08 -40.05 -19.81
N MET A 150 -124.26 -41.08 -20.02
CA MET A 150 -124.72 -42.35 -20.63
C MET A 150 -125.76 -43.07 -19.77
N SER A 151 -125.63 -43.02 -18.44
CA SER A 151 -126.66 -43.55 -17.52
C SER A 151 -127.97 -42.76 -17.61
N GLU A 152 -127.92 -41.45 -17.84
CA GLU A 152 -129.10 -40.59 -17.99
C GLU A 152 -129.79 -40.83 -19.35
N HIS A 153 -129.04 -40.88 -20.46
CA HIS A 153 -129.59 -41.02 -21.82
C HIS A 153 -130.13 -42.43 -22.13
N SER A 154 -129.70 -43.45 -21.38
CA SER A 154 -130.25 -44.82 -21.41
C SER A 154 -131.77 -44.89 -21.15
N HIS A 155 -132.36 -43.82 -20.60
CA HIS A 155 -133.78 -43.72 -20.28
C HIS A 155 -134.63 -42.96 -21.32
N GLU A 156 -134.06 -42.51 -22.43
CA GLU A 156 -134.76 -41.71 -23.45
C GLU A 156 -134.83 -42.38 -24.84
N THR A 157 -135.98 -42.27 -25.52
CA THR A 157 -136.24 -42.94 -26.81
C THR A 157 -135.92 -42.03 -28.01
N MET A 158 -134.72 -42.16 -28.60
CA MET A 158 -134.27 -41.33 -29.73
C MET A 158 -134.59 -41.87 -31.13
N SER A 159 -134.61 -40.98 -32.13
CA SER A 159 -134.86 -41.30 -33.55
C SER A 159 -133.57 -41.53 -34.35
N SER A 160 -133.67 -42.22 -35.50
CA SER A 160 -132.50 -42.71 -36.27
C SER A 160 -131.59 -41.61 -36.81
N GLU A 161 -132.14 -40.50 -37.32
CA GLU A 161 -131.34 -39.38 -37.85
C GLU A 161 -130.59 -38.62 -36.74
N ILE A 162 -131.22 -38.50 -35.56
CA ILE A 162 -130.57 -37.91 -34.37
C ILE A 162 -129.42 -38.81 -33.90
N LEU A 163 -129.63 -40.14 -33.89
CA LEU A 163 -128.60 -41.11 -33.55
C LEU A 163 -127.41 -41.07 -34.53
N GLU A 164 -127.67 -40.96 -35.84
CA GLU A 164 -126.60 -40.88 -36.85
C GLU A 164 -125.79 -39.57 -36.75
N LEU A 165 -126.46 -38.43 -36.56
CA LEU A 165 -125.78 -37.15 -36.28
C LEU A 165 -124.99 -37.18 -34.96
N GLN A 166 -125.48 -37.90 -33.95
CA GLN A 166 -124.79 -38.07 -32.67
C GLN A 166 -123.55 -38.96 -32.80
N ILE A 167 -123.58 -39.99 -33.65
CA ILE A 167 -122.41 -40.79 -34.01
C ILE A 167 -121.39 -39.94 -34.77
N GLN A 168 -121.79 -39.20 -35.81
CA GLN A 168 -120.88 -38.33 -36.57
C GLN A 168 -120.25 -37.23 -35.69
N LYS A 169 -121.02 -36.68 -34.74
CA LYS A 169 -120.51 -35.73 -33.74
C LYS A 169 -119.46 -36.40 -32.83
N MET A 170 -119.74 -37.60 -32.32
CA MET A 170 -118.80 -38.36 -31.49
C MET A 170 -117.52 -38.71 -32.25
N ASP A 171 -117.61 -39.07 -33.54
CA ASP A 171 -116.46 -39.34 -34.39
C ASP A 171 -115.59 -38.09 -34.59
N LEU A 172 -116.21 -36.92 -34.86
CA LEU A 172 -115.50 -35.64 -34.98
C LEU A 172 -114.87 -35.20 -33.66
N GLU A 173 -115.57 -35.36 -32.53
CA GLU A 173 -115.03 -35.11 -31.18
C GLU A 173 -113.83 -36.03 -30.88
N SER A 174 -113.87 -37.31 -31.29
CA SER A 174 -112.75 -38.24 -31.15
C SER A 174 -111.55 -37.86 -32.02
N SER A 175 -111.79 -37.40 -33.25
CA SER A 175 -110.76 -36.94 -34.20
C SER A 175 -110.07 -35.66 -33.70
N MET A 176 -110.86 -34.73 -33.17
CA MET A 176 -110.37 -33.49 -32.54
C MET A 176 -109.50 -33.81 -31.32
N ALA A 177 -109.95 -34.68 -30.42
CA ALA A 177 -109.15 -35.14 -29.27
C ALA A 177 -107.83 -35.82 -29.70
N ALA A 178 -107.86 -36.64 -30.76
CA ALA A 178 -106.66 -37.29 -31.30
C ALA A 178 -105.66 -36.32 -31.95
N LEU A 179 -106.14 -35.24 -32.59
CA LEU A 179 -105.29 -34.15 -33.10
C LEU A 179 -104.70 -33.33 -31.96
N GLU A 180 -105.48 -33.05 -30.92
CA GLU A 180 -105.05 -32.27 -29.76
C GLU A 180 -104.01 -33.02 -28.93
N GLN A 181 -104.16 -34.34 -28.76
CA GLN A 181 -103.12 -35.21 -28.21
C GLN A 181 -101.83 -35.15 -29.05
N LYS A 182 -101.91 -35.28 -30.38
CA LYS A 182 -100.71 -35.18 -31.25
C LYS A 182 -100.04 -33.81 -31.16
N HIS A 183 -100.81 -32.74 -30.99
CA HIS A 183 -100.26 -31.40 -30.81
C HIS A 183 -99.51 -31.27 -29.47
N GLN A 184 -100.03 -31.85 -28.38
CA GLN A 184 -99.33 -31.94 -27.10
C GLN A 184 -98.05 -32.80 -27.21
N GLU A 185 -98.11 -33.96 -27.86
CA GLU A 185 -96.93 -34.81 -28.11
C GLU A 185 -95.83 -34.13 -28.92
N LEU A 186 -96.20 -33.26 -29.88
CA LEU A 186 -95.24 -32.45 -30.62
C LEU A 186 -94.63 -31.34 -29.75
N LYS A 187 -95.43 -30.66 -28.93
CA LYS A 187 -94.92 -29.66 -27.96
C LYS A 187 -93.91 -30.24 -26.98
N TYR A 188 -94.17 -31.41 -26.38
CA TYR A 188 -93.20 -32.03 -25.48
C TYR A 188 -91.91 -32.45 -26.20
N LYS A 189 -91.97 -32.81 -27.49
CA LYS A 189 -90.77 -33.09 -28.30
C LYS A 189 -90.00 -31.82 -28.62
N GLU A 190 -90.69 -30.71 -28.88
CA GLU A 190 -90.10 -29.38 -29.06
C GLU A 190 -89.38 -28.93 -27.78
N GLU A 191 -90.05 -28.97 -26.62
CA GLU A 191 -89.47 -28.67 -25.30
C GLU A 191 -88.24 -29.55 -24.98
N GLN A 192 -88.28 -30.85 -25.32
CA GLN A 192 -87.12 -31.75 -25.16
C GLN A 192 -85.94 -31.37 -26.06
N LEU A 193 -86.21 -30.95 -27.30
CA LEU A 193 -85.17 -30.49 -28.24
C LEU A 193 -84.61 -29.12 -27.86
N GLU A 194 -85.42 -28.23 -27.30
CA GLU A 194 -84.95 -26.96 -26.72
C GLU A 194 -84.03 -27.20 -25.51
N LEU A 195 -84.43 -28.08 -24.59
CA LEU A 195 -83.58 -28.46 -23.45
C LEU A 195 -82.25 -29.08 -23.90
N ALA A 196 -82.29 -29.99 -24.89
CA ALA A 196 -81.08 -30.58 -25.46
C ALA A 196 -80.18 -29.52 -26.13
N ASN A 197 -80.76 -28.55 -26.85
CA ASN A 197 -80.02 -27.43 -27.42
C ASN A 197 -79.40 -26.53 -26.33
N CYS A 198 -80.11 -26.22 -25.25
CA CYS A 198 -79.54 -25.45 -24.13
C CYS A 198 -78.38 -26.19 -23.44
N ILE A 199 -78.46 -27.52 -23.29
CA ILE A 199 -77.35 -28.32 -22.76
C ILE A 199 -76.14 -28.28 -23.72
N LEU A 200 -76.36 -28.47 -25.02
CA LEU A 200 -75.29 -28.40 -26.03
C LEU A 200 -74.66 -27.00 -26.11
N GLN A 201 -75.45 -25.92 -26.00
CA GLN A 201 -74.95 -24.55 -25.94
C GLN A 201 -74.05 -24.31 -24.72
N ARG A 202 -74.47 -24.75 -23.53
CA ARG A 202 -73.64 -24.68 -22.31
C ARG A 202 -72.35 -25.50 -22.46
N GLN A 203 -72.42 -26.68 -23.06
CA GLN A 203 -71.23 -27.49 -23.34
C GLN A 203 -70.26 -26.78 -24.30
N LEU A 204 -70.77 -26.18 -25.37
CA LEU A 204 -69.97 -25.37 -26.30
C LEU A 204 -69.35 -24.15 -25.61
N GLU A 205 -70.07 -23.47 -24.72
CA GLU A 205 -69.55 -22.35 -23.93
C GLU A 205 -68.43 -22.80 -22.98
N THR A 206 -68.60 -23.93 -22.27
CA THR A 206 -67.52 -24.48 -21.42
C THR A 206 -66.30 -24.92 -22.24
N LEU A 207 -66.50 -25.43 -23.45
CA LEU A 207 -65.40 -25.79 -24.36
C LEU A 207 -64.68 -24.56 -24.92
N ALA A 208 -65.42 -23.47 -25.19
CA ALA A 208 -64.84 -22.19 -25.59
C ALA A 208 -64.01 -21.56 -24.45
N ASN A 209 -64.55 -21.53 -23.23
CA ASN A 209 -63.84 -21.00 -22.06
C ASN A 209 -62.57 -21.80 -21.75
N THR A 210 -62.64 -23.14 -21.76
CA THR A 210 -61.44 -23.98 -21.54
C THR A 210 -60.42 -23.87 -22.68
N LYS A 211 -60.85 -23.61 -23.92
CA LYS A 211 -59.94 -23.26 -25.02
C LYS A 211 -59.25 -21.91 -24.77
N GLU A 212 -59.98 -20.89 -24.33
CA GLU A 212 -59.43 -19.57 -24.01
C GLU A 212 -58.45 -19.64 -22.82
N GLU A 213 -58.78 -20.39 -21.77
CA GLU A 213 -57.87 -20.69 -20.65
C GLU A 213 -56.55 -21.32 -21.13
N LYS A 214 -56.62 -22.28 -22.06
CA LYS A 214 -55.42 -22.90 -22.64
C LYS A 214 -54.63 -21.95 -23.54
N GLU A 215 -55.30 -21.07 -24.28
CA GLU A 215 -54.63 -20.01 -25.06
C GLU A 215 -53.93 -19.00 -24.13
N ASN A 216 -54.54 -18.64 -22.99
CA ASN A 216 -53.94 -17.82 -21.95
C ASN A 216 -52.74 -18.48 -21.26
N GLU A 217 -52.82 -19.79 -20.94
CA GLU A 217 -51.68 -20.57 -20.45
C GLU A 217 -50.52 -20.57 -21.45
N VAL A 218 -50.80 -20.80 -22.74
CA VAL A 218 -49.78 -20.77 -23.80
C VAL A 218 -49.15 -19.38 -23.94
N MET A 219 -49.93 -18.30 -23.92
CA MET A 219 -49.38 -16.94 -23.94
C MET A 219 -48.50 -16.64 -22.72
N SER A 220 -48.89 -17.12 -21.53
CA SER A 220 -48.09 -16.99 -20.31
C SER A 220 -46.76 -17.74 -20.41
N LEU A 221 -46.76 -18.97 -20.92
CA LEU A 221 -45.56 -19.77 -21.17
C LEU A 221 -44.63 -19.13 -22.21
N TYR A 222 -45.18 -18.57 -23.30
CA TYR A 222 -44.39 -17.84 -24.29
C TYR A 222 -43.74 -16.58 -23.70
N ASN A 223 -44.46 -15.82 -22.87
CA ASN A 223 -43.92 -14.64 -22.18
C ASN A 223 -42.80 -15.02 -21.19
N ALA A 224 -42.98 -16.10 -20.41
CA ALA A 224 -41.94 -16.62 -19.52
C ALA A 224 -40.70 -17.12 -20.28
N LEU A 225 -40.90 -17.77 -21.44
CA LEU A 225 -39.81 -18.20 -22.33
C LEU A 225 -39.04 -17.00 -22.90
N GLU A 226 -39.75 -15.95 -23.34
CA GLU A 226 -39.10 -14.77 -23.91
C GLU A 226 -38.29 -14.00 -22.86
N LYS A 227 -38.83 -13.80 -21.65
CA LYS A 227 -38.06 -13.26 -20.51
C LYS A 227 -36.82 -14.08 -20.17
N SER A 228 -36.90 -15.41 -20.28
CA SER A 228 -35.74 -16.28 -20.10
C SER A 228 -34.70 -16.09 -21.23
N ARG A 229 -35.14 -15.85 -22.47
CA ARG A 229 -34.23 -15.52 -23.59
C ARG A 229 -33.58 -14.15 -23.41
N GLU A 230 -34.34 -13.13 -23.01
CA GLU A 230 -33.82 -11.80 -22.68
C GLU A 230 -32.76 -11.88 -21.57
N ALA A 231 -33.05 -12.60 -20.47
CA ALA A 231 -32.10 -12.82 -19.39
C ALA A 231 -30.84 -13.58 -19.84
N ASN A 232 -30.97 -14.57 -20.73
CA ASN A 232 -29.80 -15.27 -21.30
C ASN A 232 -28.98 -14.37 -22.24
N GLN A 233 -29.62 -13.46 -23.00
CA GLN A 233 -28.91 -12.47 -23.81
C GLN A 233 -28.16 -11.47 -22.93
N GLU A 234 -28.78 -10.98 -21.86
CA GLU A 234 -28.17 -10.09 -20.88
C GLU A 234 -26.96 -10.76 -20.19
N LEU A 235 -27.08 -12.02 -19.78
CA LEU A 235 -25.97 -12.81 -19.24
C LEU A 235 -24.85 -13.05 -20.27
N GLN A 236 -25.18 -13.25 -21.55
CA GLN A 236 -24.18 -13.36 -22.61
C GLN A 236 -23.45 -12.02 -22.82
N ILE A 237 -24.16 -10.89 -22.80
CA ILE A 237 -23.57 -9.55 -22.87
C ILE A 237 -22.63 -9.31 -21.69
N GLN A 238 -23.03 -9.68 -20.47
CA GLN A 238 -22.18 -9.59 -19.28
C GLN A 238 -20.95 -10.50 -19.38
N LEU A 239 -21.08 -11.71 -19.91
CA LEU A 239 -19.96 -12.61 -20.16
C LEU A 239 -18.99 -12.02 -21.19
N ASP A 240 -19.50 -11.47 -22.29
CA ASP A 240 -18.70 -10.84 -23.34
C ASP A 240 -17.98 -9.59 -22.81
N GLN A 241 -18.64 -8.78 -21.96
CA GLN A 241 -18.02 -7.66 -21.26
C GLN A 241 -16.89 -8.12 -20.32
N VAL A 242 -17.11 -9.16 -19.51
CA VAL A 242 -16.09 -9.73 -18.61
C VAL A 242 -14.91 -10.30 -19.41
N LEU A 243 -15.17 -10.96 -20.54
CA LEU A 243 -14.13 -11.47 -21.44
C LEU A 243 -13.32 -10.35 -22.08
N GLN A 244 -13.96 -9.27 -22.54
CA GLN A 244 -13.27 -8.08 -23.05
C GLN A 244 -12.44 -7.41 -21.95
N HIS A 245 -12.98 -7.26 -20.75
CA HIS A 245 -12.30 -6.66 -19.61
C HIS A 245 -11.11 -7.52 -19.12
N ALA A 246 -11.19 -8.84 -19.23
CA ALA A 246 -10.09 -9.76 -18.95
C ALA A 246 -9.02 -9.78 -20.05
N GLN A 247 -9.39 -9.46 -21.30
CA GLN A 247 -8.47 -9.33 -22.44
C GLN A 247 -7.76 -7.97 -22.50
N ASP A 248 -8.34 -6.90 -21.97
CA ASP A 248 -7.72 -5.56 -21.95
C ASP A 248 -6.45 -5.55 -21.07
N PRO A 249 -5.24 -5.38 -21.66
CA PRO A 249 -3.99 -5.38 -20.90
C PRO A 249 -3.86 -4.16 -19.97
N ASN A 250 -4.51 -3.04 -20.30
CA ASN A 250 -4.43 -1.79 -19.55
C ASN A 250 -5.48 -1.71 -18.44
N SER A 251 -6.55 -2.53 -18.49
CA SER A 251 -7.60 -2.56 -17.47
C SER A 251 -7.25 -3.39 -16.23
N LYS A 252 -6.10 -4.08 -16.22
CA LYS A 252 -5.48 -4.60 -14.99
C LYS A 252 -4.85 -3.44 -14.19
N GLY A 253 -5.70 -2.54 -13.72
CA GLY A 253 -5.32 -1.30 -13.07
C GLY A 253 -4.34 -1.52 -11.93
N ASN A 254 -3.27 -0.73 -11.90
CA ASN A 254 -2.23 -0.68 -10.87
C ASN A 254 -2.00 -2.01 -10.15
N SER A 255 -1.60 -3.03 -10.92
CA SER A 255 -1.21 -4.31 -10.34
C SER A 255 -0.10 -4.07 -9.30
N LEU A 256 -0.25 -4.64 -8.11
CA LEU A 256 0.80 -4.59 -7.08
C LEU A 256 2.14 -5.06 -7.67
N PHE A 257 2.12 -5.97 -8.65
CA PHE A 257 3.30 -6.44 -9.35
C PHE A 257 3.91 -5.39 -10.30
N SER A 258 3.13 -4.56 -10.99
CA SER A 258 3.70 -3.47 -11.80
C SER A 258 4.26 -2.36 -10.91
N GLU A 259 3.58 -1.98 -9.83
CA GLU A 259 4.12 -0.99 -8.87
C GLU A 259 5.38 -1.52 -8.16
N VAL A 260 5.43 -2.80 -7.81
CA VAL A 260 6.63 -3.44 -7.24
C VAL A 260 7.76 -3.55 -8.26
N GLU A 261 7.46 -3.80 -9.54
CA GLU A 261 8.50 -3.86 -10.58
C GLU A 261 9.01 -2.45 -10.94
N ASP A 262 8.17 -1.43 -10.96
CA ASP A 262 8.58 -0.02 -11.11
C ASP A 262 9.44 0.43 -9.92
N LYS A 263 9.03 0.10 -8.69
CA LYS A 263 9.83 0.35 -7.47
C LYS A 263 11.14 -0.44 -7.47
N ARG A 264 11.15 -1.68 -7.96
CA ARG A 264 12.39 -2.45 -8.16
C ARG A 264 13.30 -1.75 -9.15
N ALA A 265 12.79 -1.43 -10.34
CA ALA A 265 13.56 -0.79 -11.40
C ALA A 265 14.13 0.56 -10.94
N GLU A 266 13.39 1.31 -10.12
CA GLU A 266 13.87 2.55 -9.50
C GLU A 266 14.97 2.31 -8.46
N ILE A 267 14.80 1.35 -7.55
CA ILE A 267 15.84 0.96 -6.58
C ILE A 267 17.09 0.43 -7.29
N GLU A 268 16.94 -0.33 -8.39
CA GLU A 268 18.06 -0.81 -9.21
C GLU A 268 18.79 0.35 -9.92
N ARG A 269 18.07 1.34 -10.46
CA ARG A 269 18.67 2.57 -11.00
C ARG A 269 19.45 3.33 -9.93
N GLN A 270 18.87 3.50 -8.74
CA GLN A 270 19.53 4.17 -7.62
C GLN A 270 20.78 3.40 -7.14
N LEU A 271 20.69 2.07 -7.03
CA LEU A 271 21.82 1.21 -6.68
C LEU A 271 22.96 1.30 -7.71
N ILE A 272 22.64 1.33 -9.01
CA ILE A 272 23.63 1.53 -10.08
C ILE A 272 24.28 2.92 -9.94
N SER A 273 23.49 3.97 -9.72
CA SER A 273 24.00 5.33 -9.52
C SER A 273 24.97 5.42 -8.34
N VAL A 274 24.57 4.92 -7.15
CA VAL A 274 25.41 4.88 -5.95
C VAL A 274 26.67 4.04 -6.17
N LYS A 275 26.58 2.92 -6.91
CA LYS A 275 27.75 2.08 -7.25
C LYS A 275 28.74 2.80 -8.16
N VAL A 276 28.26 3.59 -9.14
CA VAL A 276 29.12 4.42 -9.99
C VAL A 276 29.76 5.55 -9.18
N GLN A 277 29.00 6.22 -8.31
CA GLN A 277 29.52 7.25 -7.40
C GLN A 277 30.61 6.68 -6.48
N TYR A 278 30.36 5.52 -5.85
CA TYR A 278 31.34 4.83 -5.00
C TYR A 278 32.62 4.48 -5.77
N GLN A 279 32.51 3.93 -6.98
CA GLN A 279 33.68 3.63 -7.82
C GLN A 279 34.45 4.88 -8.23
N SER A 280 33.77 5.99 -8.50
CA SER A 280 34.40 7.29 -8.77
C SER A 280 35.17 7.80 -7.55
N LEU A 281 34.51 7.81 -6.38
CA LEU A 281 35.09 8.24 -5.11
C LEU A 281 36.26 7.35 -4.68
N GLN A 282 36.19 6.03 -4.91
CA GLN A 282 37.28 5.09 -4.67
C GLN A 282 38.50 5.39 -5.54
N LYS A 283 38.30 5.68 -6.84
CA LYS A 283 39.38 6.11 -7.75
C LYS A 283 39.99 7.44 -7.32
N GLN A 284 39.16 8.41 -6.93
CA GLN A 284 39.61 9.71 -6.43
C GLN A 284 40.43 9.56 -5.14
N HIS A 285 39.95 8.77 -4.17
CA HIS A 285 40.67 8.47 -2.94
C HIS A 285 42.02 7.80 -3.21
N ALA A 286 42.07 6.79 -4.09
CA ALA A 286 43.30 6.14 -4.49
C ALA A 286 44.30 7.11 -5.13
N PHE A 287 43.84 8.02 -6.00
CA PHE A 287 44.67 9.06 -6.60
C PHE A 287 45.21 10.04 -5.55
N THR A 288 44.36 10.55 -4.65
CA THR A 288 44.77 11.46 -3.56
C THR A 288 45.77 10.79 -2.62
N LYS A 289 45.57 9.50 -2.29
CA LYS A 289 46.50 8.70 -1.47
C LYS A 289 47.87 8.55 -2.16
N GLN A 290 47.90 8.32 -3.48
CA GLN A 290 49.16 8.32 -4.25
C GLN A 290 49.86 9.69 -4.27
N GLN A 291 49.12 10.79 -4.43
CA GLN A 291 49.70 12.15 -4.40
C GLN A 291 50.28 12.48 -3.01
N MET A 292 49.59 12.09 -1.94
CA MET A 292 50.07 12.24 -0.56
C MET A 292 51.38 11.46 -0.32
N VAL A 293 51.49 10.22 -0.79
CA VAL A 293 52.74 9.43 -0.72
C VAL A 293 53.87 10.11 -1.50
N ARG A 294 53.61 10.61 -2.73
CA ARG A 294 54.62 11.37 -3.49
C ARG A 294 55.11 12.61 -2.74
N MET A 295 54.20 13.36 -2.12
CA MET A 295 54.54 14.55 -1.35
C MET A 295 55.31 14.21 -0.06
N LYS A 296 54.96 13.12 0.64
CA LYS A 296 55.74 12.59 1.78
C LYS A 296 57.17 12.21 1.37
N VAL A 297 57.35 11.56 0.21
CA VAL A 297 58.69 11.23 -0.32
C VAL A 297 59.47 12.50 -0.66
N GLN A 298 58.85 13.52 -1.26
CA GLN A 298 59.49 14.81 -1.52
C GLN A 298 59.91 15.52 -0.23
N ILE A 299 59.06 15.52 0.81
CA ILE A 299 59.39 16.08 2.13
C ILE A 299 60.52 15.29 2.78
N SER A 300 60.49 13.95 2.76
CA SER A 300 61.57 13.10 3.28
C SER A 300 62.91 13.38 2.59
N ASN A 301 62.91 13.55 1.27
CA ASN A 301 64.11 13.90 0.51
C ASN A 301 64.61 15.31 0.85
N MET A 302 63.70 16.29 1.00
CA MET A 302 64.04 17.64 1.45
C MET A 302 64.64 17.63 2.87
N MET A 303 64.07 16.87 3.80
CA MET A 303 64.60 16.69 5.15
C MET A 303 65.96 15.99 5.15
N GLN A 304 66.19 15.02 4.27
CA GLN A 304 67.50 14.38 4.12
C GLN A 304 68.55 15.35 3.58
N LEU A 305 68.21 16.17 2.58
CA LEU A 305 69.08 17.23 2.06
C LEU A 305 69.37 18.32 3.12
N GLN A 306 68.38 18.67 3.95
CA GLN A 306 68.57 19.59 5.08
C GLN A 306 69.43 18.95 6.19
N GLY A 307 69.30 17.65 6.44
CA GLY A 307 70.11 16.92 7.43
C GLY A 307 71.60 16.82 7.07
N ILE A 308 71.95 17.00 5.79
CA ILE A 308 73.35 17.03 5.30
C ILE A 308 73.94 18.45 5.35
N ARG A 309 73.12 19.52 5.51
CA ARG A 309 73.64 20.87 5.78
C ARG A 309 74.18 20.95 7.21
N SER A 310 75.43 21.36 7.35
CA SER A 310 75.99 21.82 8.63
C SER A 310 75.08 22.89 9.23
N ASP A 311 74.97 22.89 10.57
CA ASP A 311 74.11 23.84 11.27
C ASP A 311 74.53 25.29 10.94
N PRO A 312 73.63 26.13 10.39
CA PRO A 312 73.96 27.51 10.07
C PRO A 312 74.35 28.31 11.32
N ALA A 313 73.84 27.98 12.51
CA ALA A 313 74.24 28.65 13.75
C ALA A 313 75.68 28.26 14.17
N GLN A 314 76.09 27.01 13.98
CA GLN A 314 77.47 26.55 14.17
C GLN A 314 78.44 27.22 13.19
N LEU A 315 78.07 27.32 11.90
CA LEU A 315 78.88 28.01 10.89
C LEU A 315 79.01 29.51 11.20
N GLU A 316 77.94 30.18 11.61
CA GLU A 316 77.99 31.59 11.97
C GLU A 316 78.81 31.82 13.25
N ARG A 317 78.69 30.95 14.27
CA ARG A 317 79.54 31.02 15.48
C ARG A 317 81.02 30.84 15.17
N LEU A 318 81.37 29.91 14.27
CA LEU A 318 82.76 29.76 13.79
C LEU A 318 83.24 30.99 13.00
N ARG A 319 82.36 31.60 12.19
CA ARG A 319 82.66 32.82 11.43
C ARG A 319 82.94 34.01 12.34
N VAL A 320 82.13 34.20 13.38
CA VAL A 320 82.35 35.23 14.41
C VAL A 320 83.65 34.98 15.17
N MET A 321 83.90 33.75 15.63
CA MET A 321 85.13 33.42 16.36
C MET A 321 86.40 33.61 15.52
N LEU A 322 86.34 33.32 14.20
CA LEU A 322 87.43 33.63 13.27
C LEU A 322 87.64 35.14 13.09
N SER A 323 86.57 35.95 13.02
CA SER A 323 86.72 37.40 12.91
C SER A 323 87.30 38.01 14.20
N GLU A 324 86.85 37.55 15.38
CA GLU A 324 87.41 37.92 16.67
C GLU A 324 88.91 37.60 16.77
N LYS A 325 89.31 36.37 16.39
CA LYS A 325 90.72 35.96 16.41
C LYS A 325 91.58 36.72 15.40
N ASN A 326 91.05 37.06 14.22
CA ASN A 326 91.75 37.91 13.26
C ASN A 326 91.90 39.36 13.77
N ASN A 327 90.87 39.92 14.40
CA ASN A 327 90.94 41.24 15.03
C ASN A 327 91.95 41.27 16.20
N GLU A 328 92.02 40.19 16.99
CA GLU A 328 93.00 40.01 18.06
C GLU A 328 94.44 39.96 17.50
N ILE A 329 94.66 39.20 16.41
CA ILE A 329 95.95 39.15 15.70
C ILE A 329 96.33 40.55 15.17
N GLU A 330 95.41 41.28 14.54
CA GLU A 330 95.68 42.63 14.03
C GLU A 330 96.04 43.61 15.17
N THR A 331 95.35 43.50 16.30
CA THR A 331 95.61 44.31 17.50
C THR A 331 96.98 43.97 18.11
N LEU A 332 97.37 42.69 18.14
CA LEU A 332 98.68 42.24 18.57
C LEU A 332 99.78 42.69 17.61
N MET A 333 99.57 42.62 16.29
CA MET A 333 100.53 43.17 15.31
C MET A 333 100.75 44.68 15.50
N LYS A 334 99.69 45.45 15.75
CA LYS A 334 99.78 46.89 16.07
C LYS A 334 100.60 47.13 17.34
N LYS A 335 100.40 46.31 18.39
CA LYS A 335 101.23 46.38 19.62
C LYS A 335 102.68 46.00 19.38
N VAL A 336 102.97 44.97 18.59
CA VAL A 336 104.35 44.59 18.24
C VAL A 336 105.04 45.73 17.47
N GLN A 337 104.36 46.36 16.51
CA GLN A 337 104.90 47.53 15.81
C GLN A 337 105.11 48.75 16.73
N GLN A 338 104.25 48.97 17.73
CA GLN A 338 104.44 50.01 18.74
C GLN A 338 105.61 49.70 19.67
N LEU A 339 105.77 48.45 20.09
CA LEU A 339 106.90 48.01 20.91
C LEU A 339 108.21 48.11 20.14
N GLN A 340 108.27 47.69 18.87
CA GLN A 340 109.45 47.91 18.02
C GLN A 340 109.80 49.40 17.85
N LYS A 341 108.80 50.29 17.75
CA LYS A 341 109.04 51.74 17.74
C LYS A 341 109.57 52.27 19.07
N LEU A 342 109.10 51.73 20.20
CA LEU A 342 109.59 52.09 21.54
C LEU A 342 110.97 51.51 21.82
N GLU A 343 111.27 50.31 21.34
CA GLU A 343 112.58 49.65 21.40
C GLU A 343 113.63 50.49 20.66
N VAL A 344 113.34 50.85 19.39
CA VAL A 344 114.18 51.79 18.62
C VAL A 344 114.27 53.18 19.27
N ALA A 345 113.26 53.64 20.03
CA ALA A 345 113.34 54.89 20.77
C ALA A 345 114.19 54.79 22.05
N LEU A 346 114.18 53.63 22.73
CA LEU A 346 114.92 53.38 23.97
C LEU A 346 116.40 53.09 23.70
N GLU A 347 116.69 52.37 22.61
CA GLU A 347 118.05 52.07 22.13
C GLU A 347 118.80 53.35 21.69
N ASN A 348 118.08 54.43 21.38
CA ASN A 348 118.61 55.76 21.13
C ASN A 348 118.81 56.63 22.39
N GLN A 349 118.50 56.14 23.61
CA GLN A 349 118.61 56.93 24.84
C GLN A 349 118.91 56.09 26.10
N SER A 350 120.06 55.42 26.14
CA SER A 350 120.60 54.86 27.40
C SER A 350 122.12 54.79 27.47
N THR A 351 122.78 55.94 27.67
CA THR A 351 124.20 56.01 28.04
C THR A 351 124.37 56.54 29.46
N SER A 352 124.68 55.62 30.39
CA SER A 352 125.40 55.84 31.65
C SER A 352 125.07 57.08 32.52
N VAL A 353 124.37 56.86 33.64
CA VAL A 353 124.72 57.49 34.92
C VAL A 353 124.60 56.46 36.05
N SER A 354 125.74 55.91 36.47
CA SER A 354 125.88 55.36 37.82
C SER A 354 126.59 56.41 38.67
N LYS A 355 126.04 56.70 39.86
CA LYS A 355 126.73 57.51 40.88
C LYS A 355 126.78 56.74 42.18
N GLU A 356 127.93 56.86 42.85
CA GLU A 356 128.25 56.15 44.07
C GLU A 356 127.46 56.65 45.28
N ILE A 357 127.46 55.77 46.29
CA ILE A 357 126.79 55.89 47.58
C ILE A 357 127.72 56.62 48.56
N GLU A 358 127.16 57.41 49.48
CA GLU A 358 127.85 57.73 50.73
C GLU A 358 126.96 57.39 51.94
N PHE A 359 127.61 56.90 52.99
CA PHE A 359 127.10 56.05 54.07
C PHE A 359 126.26 56.78 55.14
N VAL A 360 125.18 56.16 55.63
CA VAL A 360 124.88 56.05 57.08
C VAL A 360 124.14 54.72 57.37
N ASP A 361 124.70 53.92 58.29
CA ASP A 361 124.15 52.69 58.92
C ASP A 361 123.47 51.65 57.99
N GLU A 362 124.28 51.00 57.14
CA GLU A 362 123.81 49.98 56.20
C GLU A 362 123.20 48.73 56.88
N THR A 363 123.61 48.35 58.09
CA THR A 363 123.34 46.99 58.61
C THR A 363 121.86 46.71 58.88
N TYR A 364 121.17 47.57 59.64
CA TYR A 364 119.75 47.38 59.93
C TYR A 364 118.88 47.58 58.68
N TYR A 365 119.21 48.59 57.87
CA TYR A 365 118.46 48.90 56.65
C TYR A 365 118.62 47.81 55.58
N THR A 366 119.83 47.26 55.39
CA THR A 366 120.05 46.15 54.46
C THR A 366 119.42 44.85 54.94
N ASP A 367 119.37 44.55 56.23
CA ASP A 367 118.70 43.34 56.73
C ASP A 367 117.17 43.45 56.66
N LEU A 368 116.59 44.63 56.92
CA LEU A 368 115.17 44.88 56.67
C LEU A 368 114.83 44.74 55.18
N LEU A 369 115.65 45.31 54.29
CA LEU A 369 115.50 45.16 52.84
C LEU A 369 115.67 43.71 52.38
N LYS A 370 116.67 42.96 52.89
CA LYS A 370 116.83 41.51 52.61
C LYS A 370 115.62 40.71 53.07
N MET A 371 115.06 41.02 54.25
CA MET A 371 113.85 40.36 54.74
C MET A 371 112.63 40.69 53.87
N GLN A 372 112.44 41.96 53.49
CA GLN A 372 111.37 42.37 52.57
C GLN A 372 111.52 41.72 51.19
N LEU A 373 112.73 41.64 50.65
CA LEU A 373 113.03 41.02 49.36
C LEU A 373 112.86 39.49 49.41
N SER A 374 113.23 38.85 50.52
CA SER A 374 112.98 37.42 50.79
C SER A 374 111.48 37.13 50.91
N ASN A 375 110.72 37.96 51.62
CA ASN A 375 109.27 37.82 51.76
C ASN A 375 108.54 38.09 50.44
N SER A 376 108.97 39.10 49.67
CA SER A 376 108.48 39.39 48.32
C SER A 376 108.75 38.22 47.37
N LYS A 377 109.97 37.65 47.39
CA LYS A 377 110.32 36.45 46.60
C LYS A 377 109.46 35.24 46.98
N LYS A 378 109.21 35.00 48.28
CA LYS A 378 108.30 33.94 48.74
C LYS A 378 106.84 34.17 48.30
N ALA A 379 106.36 35.41 48.32
CA ALA A 379 105.03 35.75 47.82
C ALA A 379 104.92 35.57 46.30
N ALA A 380 105.97 35.93 45.55
CA ALA A 380 106.04 35.74 44.11
C ALA A 380 106.04 34.25 43.70
N GLU A 381 106.79 33.38 44.39
CA GLU A 381 106.74 31.93 44.14
C GLU A 381 105.37 31.33 44.50
N LYS A 382 104.73 31.74 45.60
CA LYS A 382 103.34 31.32 45.92
C LYS A 382 102.33 31.73 44.83
N LEU A 383 102.36 32.99 44.40
CA LEU A 383 101.49 33.47 43.32
C LEU A 383 101.74 32.73 42.00
N LYS A 384 102.97 32.30 41.74
CA LYS A 384 103.35 31.51 40.56
C LYS A 384 102.88 30.06 40.66
N GLU A 385 102.92 29.44 41.85
CA GLU A 385 102.31 28.14 42.12
C GLU A 385 100.79 28.19 41.93
N GLU A 386 100.12 29.18 42.54
CA GLU A 386 98.68 29.44 42.38
C GLU A 386 98.29 29.68 40.91
N LEU A 387 99.05 30.50 40.18
CA LEU A 387 98.85 30.75 38.75
C LEU A 387 99.04 29.47 37.92
N SER A 388 100.00 28.62 38.27
CA SER A 388 100.22 27.34 37.59
C SER A 388 99.06 26.36 37.82
N MET A 389 98.54 26.30 39.05
CA MET A 389 97.36 25.50 39.41
C MET A 389 96.11 26.02 38.70
N ALA A 390 95.89 27.34 38.67
CA ALA A 390 94.78 27.97 37.97
C ALA A 390 94.84 27.69 36.45
N ARG A 391 96.03 27.75 35.83
CA ARG A 391 96.22 27.38 34.42
C ARG A 391 95.91 25.90 34.16
N MET A 392 96.40 24.99 34.99
CA MET A 392 96.11 23.56 34.84
C MET A 392 94.61 23.25 35.01
N LYS A 393 93.94 23.92 35.95
CA LYS A 393 92.49 23.80 36.15
C LYS A 393 91.70 24.35 34.95
N ALA A 394 92.05 25.53 34.46
CA ALA A 394 91.40 26.11 33.27
C ALA A 394 91.58 25.24 32.01
N LEU A 395 92.76 24.63 31.83
CA LEU A 395 93.01 23.69 30.74
C LEU A 395 92.20 22.40 30.88
N SER A 396 92.09 21.83 32.08
CA SER A 396 91.29 20.61 32.29
C SER A 396 89.78 20.88 32.13
N GLU A 397 89.29 22.04 32.58
CA GLU A 397 87.91 22.47 32.36
C GLU A 397 87.63 22.73 30.87
N SER A 398 88.55 23.38 30.14
CA SER A 398 88.44 23.59 28.69
C SER A 398 88.40 22.26 27.92
N HIS A 399 89.28 21.31 28.27
CA HIS A 399 89.25 19.97 27.67
C HIS A 399 87.93 19.25 27.97
N ARG A 400 87.43 19.32 29.21
CA ARG A 400 86.14 18.72 29.61
C ARG A 400 84.96 19.31 28.84
N VAL A 401 84.95 20.64 28.63
CA VAL A 401 83.93 21.30 27.80
C VAL A 401 84.00 20.81 26.36
N LEU A 402 85.18 20.80 25.74
CA LEU A 402 85.35 20.32 24.36
C LEU A 402 84.92 18.85 24.18
N GLU A 403 85.15 18.00 25.19
CA GLU A 403 84.69 16.60 25.17
C GLU A 403 83.15 16.50 25.27
N LEU A 404 82.53 17.34 26.10
CA LEU A 404 81.07 17.42 26.20
C LEU A 404 80.44 17.97 24.92
N GLU A 405 81.04 18.98 24.27
CA GLU A 405 80.59 19.50 22.97
C GLU A 405 80.67 18.43 21.87
N ARG A 406 81.74 17.64 21.83
CA ARG A 406 81.86 16.50 20.91
C ARG A 406 80.77 15.45 21.16
N LYS A 407 80.53 15.07 22.42
CA LYS A 407 79.46 14.13 22.79
C LYS A 407 78.08 14.67 22.44
N LEU A 408 77.81 15.95 22.70
CA LEU A 408 76.57 16.63 22.35
C LEU A 408 76.36 16.58 20.83
N PHE A 409 77.34 17.03 20.03
CA PHE A 409 77.28 16.98 18.57
C PHE A 409 77.03 15.56 18.04
N THR A 410 77.73 14.55 18.56
CA THR A 410 77.49 13.14 18.19
C THR A 410 76.04 12.71 18.51
N SER A 411 75.51 13.10 19.67
CA SER A 411 74.13 12.78 20.05
C SER A 411 73.09 13.52 19.19
N GLU A 412 73.36 14.77 18.80
CA GLU A 412 72.49 15.54 17.89
C GLU A 412 72.49 14.96 16.48
N CYS A 413 73.65 14.53 15.96
CA CYS A 413 73.75 13.83 14.69
C CYS A 413 72.97 12.50 14.72
N ALA A 414 73.10 11.71 15.80
CA ALA A 414 72.33 10.48 15.98
C ALA A 414 70.82 10.76 16.04
N LEU A 415 70.39 11.80 16.74
CA LEU A 415 68.99 12.21 16.83
C LEU A 415 68.43 12.67 15.46
N LYS A 416 69.19 13.46 14.70
CA LYS A 416 68.84 13.86 13.32
C LYS A 416 68.69 12.63 12.41
N GLN A 417 69.60 11.67 12.51
CA GLN A 417 69.53 10.41 11.76
C GLN A 417 68.29 9.57 12.15
N MET A 418 68.02 9.39 13.44
CA MET A 418 66.82 8.69 13.93
C MET A 418 65.52 9.34 13.43
N ARG A 419 65.44 10.67 13.37
CA ARG A 419 64.26 11.37 12.80
C ARG A 419 64.07 11.05 11.31
N ILE A 420 65.15 11.02 10.53
CA ILE A 420 65.10 10.64 9.12
C ILE A 420 64.62 9.19 8.98
N ASP A 421 65.09 8.28 9.81
CA ASP A 421 64.74 6.87 9.71
C ASP A 421 63.32 6.56 10.22
N ILE A 422 62.79 7.31 11.20
CA ILE A 422 61.36 7.28 11.58
C ILE A 422 60.48 7.62 10.38
N VAL A 423 60.78 8.71 9.65
CA VAL A 423 60.00 9.11 8.46
C VAL A 423 60.09 8.06 7.35
N LYS A 424 61.28 7.50 7.09
CA LYS A 424 61.45 6.39 6.12
C LYS A 424 60.67 5.14 6.51
N LEU A 425 60.61 4.79 7.79
CA LEU A 425 59.87 3.64 8.28
C LEU A 425 58.35 3.87 8.19
N GLN A 426 57.85 5.07 8.50
CA GLN A 426 56.45 5.43 8.26
C GLN A 426 56.06 5.29 6.78
N VAL A 427 56.88 5.82 5.86
CA VAL A 427 56.64 5.65 4.41
C VAL A 427 56.63 4.17 4.01
N LYS A 428 57.54 3.34 4.52
CA LYS A 428 57.55 1.89 4.25
C LYS A 428 56.32 1.16 4.82
N ILE A 429 55.85 1.52 6.01
CA ILE A 429 54.65 0.95 6.62
C ILE A 429 53.43 1.29 5.77
N GLU A 430 53.29 2.55 5.34
CA GLU A 430 52.21 3.00 4.47
C GLU A 430 52.28 2.35 3.07
N GLU A 431 53.48 2.17 2.49
CA GLU A 431 53.67 1.42 1.25
C GLU A 431 53.26 -0.05 1.37
N LEU A 432 53.54 -0.69 2.51
CA LEU A 432 53.13 -2.07 2.77
C LEU A 432 51.62 -2.17 2.99
N GLN A 433 51.02 -1.25 3.74
CA GLN A 433 49.56 -1.13 3.86
C GLN A 433 48.89 -0.94 2.50
N MET A 434 49.46 -0.12 1.61
CA MET A 434 49.00 0.05 0.23
C MET A 434 49.11 -1.23 -0.63
N LYS A 435 50.09 -2.10 -0.36
CA LYS A 435 50.30 -3.37 -1.08
C LYS A 435 49.44 -4.51 -0.52
N TYR A 436 49.01 -4.42 0.75
CA TYR A 436 48.38 -5.51 1.50
C TYR A 436 47.02 -5.14 2.13
N GLU A 437 46.36 -4.07 1.68
CA GLU A 437 44.99 -3.74 2.11
C GLU A 437 44.02 -4.89 1.73
N PRO A 438 43.35 -5.54 2.70
CA PRO A 438 42.41 -6.62 2.41
C PRO A 438 41.19 -6.08 1.67
N ASN A 439 40.90 -6.62 0.48
CA ASN A 439 39.62 -6.39 -0.19
C ASN A 439 38.49 -7.15 0.56
N GLU A 440 38.01 -6.60 1.67
CA GLU A 440 36.92 -7.22 2.47
C GLU A 440 35.58 -7.30 1.71
N VAL A 441 35.44 -6.58 0.59
CA VAL A 441 34.22 -6.52 -0.23
C VAL A 441 33.99 -7.77 -1.11
N LYS A 442 34.78 -8.85 -0.96
CA LYS A 442 34.60 -10.12 -1.70
C LYS A 442 34.01 -11.29 -0.91
N LYS A 443 33.36 -11.03 0.24
CA LYS A 443 32.64 -12.04 1.04
C LYS A 443 31.10 -11.96 0.98
N ALA A 444 30.53 -11.33 -0.05
CA ALA A 444 29.12 -11.53 -0.41
C ALA A 444 28.97 -12.86 -1.19
N ARG A 445 28.85 -13.96 -0.44
CA ARG A 445 28.63 -15.32 -0.94
C ARG A 445 27.38 -15.37 -1.85
N THR A 446 27.57 -15.69 -3.13
CA THR A 446 26.48 -15.96 -4.07
C THR A 446 25.64 -17.14 -3.59
N GLN A 447 24.51 -16.84 -2.94
CA GLN A 447 23.47 -17.85 -2.69
C GLN A 447 22.87 -18.26 -4.03
N LYS A 448 23.37 -19.37 -4.58
CA LYS A 448 22.68 -20.12 -5.62
C LYS A 448 21.32 -20.55 -5.07
N ARG A 449 20.23 -19.90 -5.48
CA ARG A 449 18.89 -20.46 -5.30
C ARG A 449 18.87 -21.82 -6.01
N LYS A 450 18.59 -22.89 -5.28
CA LYS A 450 18.20 -24.17 -5.88
C LYS A 450 16.88 -23.92 -6.62
N GLN A 451 16.85 -24.16 -7.92
CA GLN A 451 15.60 -24.49 -8.59
C GLN A 451 15.34 -25.97 -8.33
N GLU A 452 14.27 -26.27 -7.61
CA GLU A 452 13.76 -27.64 -7.55
C GLU A 452 12.98 -27.90 -8.85
N LYS A 453 13.37 -28.96 -9.57
CA LYS A 453 12.65 -29.45 -10.75
C LYS A 453 11.87 -30.68 -10.32
N PHE A 454 10.55 -30.64 -10.40
CA PHE A 454 9.71 -31.82 -10.25
C PHE A 454 9.79 -32.72 -11.51
N PRO A 455 9.89 -34.05 -11.37
CA PRO A 455 9.85 -34.97 -12.51
C PRO A 455 8.46 -35.08 -13.17
N VAL A 456 8.41 -34.63 -14.42
CA VAL A 456 7.61 -35.07 -15.58
C VAL A 456 6.54 -36.16 -15.37
N ASN A 457 5.35 -35.90 -15.91
CA ASN A 457 4.63 -36.86 -16.77
C ASN A 457 4.00 -36.11 -17.96
N LEU A 458 4.31 -36.56 -19.18
CA LEU A 458 3.61 -36.24 -20.44
C LEU A 458 2.54 -37.32 -20.69
N PRO A 459 1.45 -36.99 -21.40
CA PRO A 459 1.38 -37.17 -22.87
C PRO A 459 0.97 -35.86 -23.55
N GLU A 460 1.02 -35.60 -24.87
CA GLU A 460 1.51 -36.25 -26.10
C GLU A 460 0.86 -35.40 -27.22
N GLY A 461 1.57 -35.06 -28.31
CA GLY A 461 0.93 -34.43 -29.48
C GLY A 461 1.73 -33.38 -30.26
N SER A 462 2.07 -33.75 -31.51
CA SER A 462 2.15 -32.88 -32.71
C SER A 462 3.19 -31.74 -32.77
N ASP A 463 4.33 -32.03 -33.45
CA ASP A 463 4.89 -31.36 -34.66
C ASP A 463 4.94 -29.79 -34.76
N TYR A 464 5.87 -29.08 -35.43
CA TYR A 464 6.66 -29.34 -36.66
C TYR A 464 7.95 -28.47 -36.73
N SER A 465 8.95 -28.88 -37.55
CA SER A 465 10.11 -28.11 -38.11
C SER A 465 11.19 -27.56 -37.14
N SER A 466 12.52 -27.62 -37.32
CA SER A 466 13.49 -27.80 -38.45
C SER A 466 14.20 -26.51 -38.95
N MET A 467 15.41 -26.21 -38.45
CA MET A 467 16.67 -26.15 -39.26
C MET A 467 17.96 -25.72 -38.49
N ASP A 468 19.02 -26.49 -38.69
CA ASP A 468 20.44 -26.18 -38.98
C ASP A 468 21.28 -25.13 -38.19
N THR A 469 22.21 -25.65 -37.36
CA THR A 469 23.73 -25.61 -37.41
C THR A 469 24.52 -24.41 -37.99
N PRO A 470 25.87 -24.26 -37.79
CA PRO A 470 26.84 -25.09 -37.01
C PRO A 470 27.88 -24.36 -36.10
N ASP A 471 28.43 -25.15 -35.17
CA ASP A 471 29.86 -25.35 -34.78
C ASP A 471 30.91 -24.20 -34.88
N MET A 472 31.64 -23.98 -33.77
CA MET A 472 33.13 -23.90 -33.78
C MET A 472 33.72 -24.28 -32.41
N LYS A 473 34.53 -25.34 -32.38
CA LYS A 473 35.30 -25.85 -31.23
C LYS A 473 36.54 -24.98 -30.93
N THR A 474 37.10 -25.08 -29.72
CA THR A 474 38.55 -25.33 -29.44
C THR A 474 38.80 -25.54 -27.93
N GLU A 475 38.96 -26.80 -27.53
CA GLU A 475 39.79 -27.27 -26.39
C GLU A 475 41.28 -27.31 -26.82
N PRO A 476 42.34 -27.55 -25.99
CA PRO A 476 42.33 -28.19 -24.65
C PRO A 476 43.31 -27.63 -23.58
N GLY A 477 43.36 -28.24 -22.38
CA GLY A 477 44.45 -27.97 -21.38
C GLY A 477 44.51 -28.90 -20.15
N LYS A 478 45.29 -30.00 -20.22
CA LYS A 478 45.46 -31.02 -19.16
C LYS A 478 46.40 -30.64 -18.01
N SER A 479 46.03 -30.97 -16.76
CA SER A 479 46.81 -31.70 -15.72
C SER A 479 45.95 -31.89 -14.46
N LYS A 480 45.82 -33.06 -13.79
CA LYS A 480 46.79 -33.97 -13.10
C LYS A 480 47.56 -33.27 -11.96
N THR A 481 47.70 -33.76 -10.71
CA THR A 481 47.19 -34.95 -9.94
C THR A 481 47.60 -34.78 -8.45
N VAL A 482 47.27 -35.76 -7.58
CA VAL A 482 47.93 -36.10 -6.28
C VAL A 482 47.32 -35.53 -4.97
N ASP A 483 46.41 -36.31 -4.38
CA ASP A 483 46.51 -37.06 -3.08
C ASP A 483 47.09 -36.47 -1.77
N GLY A 484 46.49 -36.93 -0.65
CA GLY A 484 47.03 -36.96 0.73
C GLY A 484 46.62 -35.78 1.63
N GLU A 485 46.24 -35.91 2.91
CA GLU A 485 45.98 -37.06 3.80
C GLU A 485 44.79 -36.67 4.75
N GLY A 486 44.01 -37.60 5.32
CA GLY A 486 44.22 -38.11 6.69
C GLY A 486 43.99 -37.03 7.78
N LEU A 487 42.77 -36.84 8.34
CA LEU A 487 42.27 -37.45 9.61
C LEU A 487 43.19 -37.33 10.85
N PRO A 488 42.67 -37.33 12.10
CA PRO A 488 41.36 -36.88 12.63
C PRO A 488 41.47 -36.22 14.05
N CYS A 489 40.41 -36.30 14.86
CA CYS A 489 40.33 -36.08 16.33
C CYS A 489 40.41 -34.63 16.85
N SER A 490 39.74 -34.24 17.94
CA SER A 490 38.77 -34.93 18.82
C SER A 490 37.86 -33.86 19.49
N THR A 491 36.54 -34.04 19.61
CA THR A 491 35.79 -34.83 20.63
C THR A 491 35.66 -34.14 21.99
N GLU A 492 34.47 -33.59 22.25
CA GLU A 492 33.78 -33.45 23.56
C GLU A 492 32.29 -33.16 23.23
N LYS A 493 31.39 -34.16 23.16
CA LYS A 493 30.64 -34.84 24.24
C LYS A 493 29.81 -33.90 25.11
N GLU A 494 28.48 -33.89 24.89
CA GLU A 494 27.43 -34.51 25.75
C GLU A 494 27.08 -33.60 26.95
N PHE A 495 25.82 -33.20 27.16
CA PHE A 495 24.72 -34.10 27.52
C PHE A 495 23.35 -33.78 26.89
N LEU A 496 22.51 -34.82 26.87
CA LEU A 496 21.11 -34.91 26.42
C LEU A 496 20.15 -34.51 27.57
N THR A 497 19.09 -33.70 27.35
CA THR A 497 17.65 -34.06 27.09
C THR A 497 17.00 -35.03 28.12
N PRO A 498 15.67 -35.29 28.13
CA PRO A 498 14.52 -34.65 27.47
C PRO A 498 13.37 -34.28 28.46
N VAL A 499 12.20 -33.86 27.96
CA VAL A 499 10.89 -34.50 28.25
C VAL A 499 9.86 -34.02 27.21
N GLN A 500 9.00 -34.93 26.78
CA GLN A 500 7.91 -34.76 25.81
C GLN A 500 6.74 -35.63 26.29
N LEU A 501 5.50 -35.11 26.30
CA LEU A 501 4.23 -35.87 26.41
C LEU A 501 3.11 -34.89 25.99
N SER A 502 2.36 -35.12 24.90
CA SER A 502 1.15 -35.98 24.80
C SER A 502 -0.10 -35.27 25.37
N GLN A 503 -1.34 -35.41 24.90
CA GLN A 503 -2.05 -35.94 23.71
C GLN A 503 -3.54 -35.96 24.14
N ALA A 504 -4.48 -36.19 23.21
CA ALA A 504 -5.86 -36.67 23.47
C ALA A 504 -6.85 -35.70 24.17
N ALA A 505 -8.19 -35.87 24.11
CA ALA A 505 -9.11 -36.49 23.13
C ALA A 505 -10.59 -36.21 23.53
N GLY A 506 -11.54 -36.47 22.61
CA GLY A 506 -13.01 -36.49 22.84
C GLY A 506 -13.75 -36.00 21.58
N CYS A 507 -14.49 -36.79 20.78
CA CYS A 507 -15.65 -37.67 21.04
C CYS A 507 -16.86 -36.91 21.64
N SER A 508 -18.11 -37.07 21.17
CA SER A 508 -18.74 -38.20 20.43
C SER A 508 -19.88 -37.76 19.46
N SER A 509 -20.17 -38.50 18.38
CA SER A 509 -21.40 -39.31 18.11
C SER A 509 -22.75 -38.55 18.08
N VAL A 510 -23.67 -38.67 17.11
CA VAL A 510 -24.49 -39.83 16.63
C VAL A 510 -25.13 -39.38 15.28
N LEU A 511 -25.09 -40.04 14.11
CA LEU A 511 -25.64 -41.32 13.60
C LEU A 511 -27.19 -41.50 13.54
N LEU A 512 -27.79 -41.32 12.34
CA LEU A 512 -29.04 -41.94 11.82
C LEU A 512 -29.15 -41.55 10.33
N CYS A 513 -28.91 -42.43 9.35
CA CYS A 513 -29.86 -43.39 8.76
C CYS A 513 -31.24 -42.79 8.40
N ASP A 514 -31.89 -43.06 7.27
CA ASP A 514 -31.62 -43.75 6.01
C ASP A 514 -33.02 -43.77 5.34
N THR A 515 -33.22 -43.27 4.13
CA THR A 515 -34.47 -43.56 3.39
C THR A 515 -34.26 -43.52 1.88
N LYS A 516 -34.59 -44.64 1.25
CA LYS A 516 -34.47 -44.90 -0.20
C LYS A 516 -35.82 -44.64 -0.91
N SER A 517 -35.84 -44.96 -2.21
CA SER A 517 -37.03 -45.23 -3.05
C SER A 517 -37.61 -43.99 -3.78
N VAL A 518 -38.09 -44.03 -5.04
CA VAL A 518 -38.12 -45.07 -6.09
C VAL A 518 -37.81 -44.43 -7.45
N HIS A 519 -37.08 -45.11 -8.34
CA HIS A 519 -37.02 -44.79 -9.77
C HIS A 519 -38.13 -45.56 -10.51
N ILE A 520 -38.98 -44.88 -11.31
CA ILE A 520 -39.82 -45.53 -12.32
C ILE A 520 -39.53 -44.89 -13.67
N CYS A 521 -38.92 -45.67 -14.56
CA CYS A 521 -38.97 -45.45 -16.00
C CYS A 521 -39.85 -46.54 -16.59
N GLU A 522 -40.81 -46.18 -17.43
CA GLU A 522 -41.41 -47.12 -18.37
C GLU A 522 -41.71 -46.40 -19.69
N ASN A 523 -41.62 -47.16 -20.79
CA ASN A 523 -41.50 -46.61 -22.14
C ASN A 523 -42.85 -46.52 -22.87
N ALA A 524 -42.88 -45.71 -23.93
CA ALA A 524 -43.92 -45.69 -24.97
C ALA A 524 -43.90 -46.99 -25.83
N PRO A 525 -44.64 -47.15 -26.97
CA PRO A 525 -45.64 -46.27 -27.61
C PRO A 525 -46.92 -46.98 -28.14
N VAL A 526 -47.97 -46.21 -28.51
CA VAL A 526 -48.96 -46.64 -29.53
C VAL A 526 -49.38 -45.45 -30.41
N SER A 527 -49.44 -45.68 -31.71
CA SER A 527 -49.79 -44.75 -32.80
C SER A 527 -51.21 -44.97 -33.36
N ILE A 528 -51.81 -43.94 -33.97
CA ILE A 528 -52.82 -43.92 -35.08
C ILE A 528 -53.45 -42.50 -35.08
N SER A 529 -53.88 -41.84 -36.15
CA SER A 529 -53.50 -41.68 -37.57
C SER A 529 -54.58 -40.77 -38.18
N ASP A 530 -54.17 -39.62 -38.72
CA ASP A 530 -54.70 -38.86 -39.88
C ASP A 530 -56.19 -38.61 -40.20
N SER A 531 -56.38 -37.46 -40.87
CA SER A 531 -57.56 -36.97 -41.63
C SER A 531 -58.65 -36.27 -40.81
N SER A 532 -59.26 -35.16 -41.27
CA SER A 532 -59.39 -34.65 -42.65
C SER A 532 -59.34 -33.12 -42.76
N ARG A 533 -58.86 -32.60 -43.90
CA ARG A 533 -59.19 -31.25 -44.36
C ARG A 533 -60.69 -31.15 -44.70
N SER A 534 -61.33 -30.02 -44.40
CA SER A 534 -62.41 -29.49 -45.23
C SER A 534 -62.29 -27.97 -45.33
N SER A 535 -62.55 -27.42 -46.51
CA SER A 535 -62.49 -25.99 -46.79
C SER A 535 -63.89 -25.45 -47.09
N VAL A 536 -64.25 -24.31 -46.51
CA VAL A 536 -65.33 -23.45 -47.05
C VAL A 536 -64.86 -22.00 -46.99
N LYS A 537 -65.23 -21.23 -48.02
CA LYS A 537 -64.82 -19.85 -48.26
C LYS A 537 -65.74 -18.83 -47.60
N ASP A 538 -65.19 -17.64 -47.38
CA ASP A 538 -65.77 -16.30 -47.54
C ASP A 538 -67.29 -16.10 -47.39
N CYS A 539 -67.66 -15.17 -46.52
CA CYS A 539 -68.76 -14.25 -46.83
C CYS A 539 -68.52 -12.86 -46.22
N VAL A 540 -68.17 -11.89 -47.07
CA VAL A 540 -68.05 -10.48 -46.69
C VAL A 540 -69.43 -9.83 -46.67
N ARG A 541 -69.81 -9.16 -45.57
CA ARG A 541 -70.85 -8.12 -45.60
C ARG A 541 -70.47 -6.88 -44.79
N THR A 542 -70.27 -5.79 -45.52
CA THR A 542 -70.26 -4.42 -45.01
C THR A 542 -71.69 -3.91 -44.79
N ALA A 543 -71.96 -3.20 -43.69
CA ALA A 543 -72.87 -2.05 -43.69
C ALA A 543 -72.71 -1.21 -42.41
N LYS A 544 -72.79 0.11 -42.57
CA LYS A 544 -72.82 1.11 -41.50
C LYS A 544 -74.26 1.24 -40.97
N HIS A 545 -74.46 1.59 -39.70
CA HIS A 545 -75.55 2.51 -39.34
C HIS A 545 -75.20 3.38 -38.11
N LYS A 546 -75.81 4.57 -38.05
CA LYS A 546 -75.52 5.63 -37.08
C LYS A 546 -76.41 5.52 -35.82
N MET A 547 -75.87 6.05 -34.72
CA MET A 547 -76.51 6.75 -33.59
C MET A 547 -78.03 6.99 -33.66
N PRO A 548 -78.68 6.98 -32.49
CA PRO A 548 -79.12 8.28 -31.95
C PRO A 548 -78.59 8.59 -30.54
N LYS A 549 -78.64 9.88 -30.18
CA LYS A 549 -78.35 10.41 -28.85
C LYS A 549 -79.55 10.26 -27.92
N SER A 550 -79.31 10.26 -26.60
CA SER A 550 -80.14 10.94 -25.60
C SER A 550 -79.25 11.57 -24.53
N ASP A 551 -79.70 12.71 -24.01
CA ASP A 551 -78.93 13.61 -23.14
C ASP A 551 -79.26 13.44 -21.64
N GLU A 552 -78.45 14.14 -20.82
CA GLU A 552 -78.69 14.61 -19.44
C GLU A 552 -78.62 13.63 -18.23
N GLY A 553 -77.83 14.07 -17.23
CA GLY A 553 -77.63 13.38 -15.94
C GLY A 553 -76.39 13.90 -15.20
N GLN A 554 -76.46 15.10 -14.63
CA GLN A 554 -75.34 15.72 -13.89
C GLN A 554 -74.96 14.95 -12.62
N ASN A 555 -73.66 14.80 -12.31
CA ASN A 555 -73.12 15.42 -11.09
C ASN A 555 -71.58 15.47 -10.97
N ASN A 556 -71.16 16.61 -10.44
CA ASN A 556 -69.80 17.08 -10.14
C ASN A 556 -68.83 16.09 -9.46
N CYS A 557 -67.57 16.09 -9.91
CA CYS A 557 -66.48 16.51 -9.03
C CYS A 557 -65.27 17.08 -9.79
N LYS A 558 -64.67 18.16 -9.28
CA LYS A 558 -63.55 18.88 -9.90
C LYS A 558 -62.23 18.51 -9.23
N LYS A 559 -61.14 18.40 -9.99
CA LYS A 559 -59.87 19.11 -9.73
C LYS A 559 -58.90 18.99 -10.92
N TYR A 560 -58.46 20.14 -11.42
CA TYR A 560 -57.35 20.28 -12.36
C TYR A 560 -56.04 20.48 -11.59
N GLN A 561 -54.92 20.00 -12.12
CA GLN A 561 -53.72 20.82 -12.23
C GLN A 561 -52.80 20.33 -13.35
N ALA A 562 -52.23 21.26 -14.11
CA ALA A 562 -51.23 21.02 -15.13
C ALA A 562 -49.87 21.57 -14.65
N PRO A 563 -48.72 21.04 -15.12
CA PRO A 563 -47.42 21.64 -14.87
C PRO A 563 -47.19 22.83 -15.82
N VAL A 564 -46.74 23.96 -15.27
CA VAL A 564 -46.29 25.13 -16.04
C VAL A 564 -44.77 25.16 -16.07
N TYR A 565 -44.22 25.42 -17.24
CA TYR A 565 -42.79 25.64 -17.51
C TYR A 565 -42.39 27.05 -17.07
N VAL A 566 -41.30 27.21 -16.31
CA VAL A 566 -40.66 28.52 -16.03
C VAL A 566 -39.14 28.35 -15.97
N ASP A 567 -38.46 28.83 -17.02
CA ASP A 567 -37.09 29.33 -16.88
C ASP A 567 -37.13 30.71 -16.21
N SER A 568 -36.11 31.05 -15.42
CA SER A 568 -35.84 32.44 -15.08
C SER A 568 -34.35 32.68 -14.86
N GLU A 569 -33.82 33.63 -15.63
CA GLU A 569 -32.45 34.12 -15.52
C GLU A 569 -32.20 34.78 -14.16
N ASN A 570 -30.95 34.82 -13.72
CA ASN A 570 -30.50 35.91 -12.86
C ASN A 570 -29.06 36.29 -13.19
N THR A 571 -28.79 37.59 -13.32
CA THR A 571 -27.55 38.12 -13.87
C THR A 571 -26.86 39.09 -12.92
N MET A 572 -25.52 39.06 -12.99
CA MET A 572 -24.59 40.20 -12.81
C MET A 572 -24.17 40.68 -11.40
N GLU A 573 -22.85 40.95 -11.33
CA GLU A 573 -22.13 41.90 -10.45
C GLU A 573 -21.94 41.56 -8.93
N ARG A 574 -20.75 41.76 -8.31
CA ARG A 574 -19.37 42.07 -8.76
C ARG A 574 -18.38 42.03 -7.56
N GLN A 575 -17.07 41.84 -7.81
CA GLN A 575 -15.92 42.27 -6.95
C GLN A 575 -15.83 41.62 -5.54
N CYS A 576 -14.76 41.64 -4.73
CA CYS A 576 -13.28 41.78 -4.79
C CYS A 576 -12.73 41.35 -3.40
N ALA A 577 -11.46 40.99 -3.12
CA ALA A 577 -10.27 40.60 -3.89
C ALA A 577 -9.17 40.12 -2.88
N GLN A 578 -8.01 39.62 -3.37
CA GLN A 578 -6.74 39.41 -2.64
C GLN A 578 -6.72 38.50 -1.38
N GLN A 579 -5.93 37.42 -1.44
CA GLN A 579 -4.52 37.48 -0.98
C GLN A 579 -3.65 36.50 -1.76
#